data_AF-A0A9P5SHA5-F1
#
_entry.id   AF-A0A9P5SHA5-F1
#
_cell.length_a   1.000
_cell.length_b   1.000
_cell.length_c   1.000
_cell.angle_alpha   90.00
_cell.angle_beta   90.00
_cell.angle_gamma   90.00
#
_symmetry.space_group_name_H-M   'P 1'
#
loop_
_entity.id
_entity.type
_entity.pdbx_description
1 polymer ?
#
loop_
_entity_poly.entity_id
_entity_poly.type
_entity_poly.pdbx_seq_one_letter_code
_entity_poly.pdbx_strand_id
1 'polypeptide(L)'
;MSLPFWKRAEHRIPTLGLYRRILKTVQQLPVSCVNQPGKRRKPIQGKGTGPPGSSDPLPAIKRSFLFAWIRDRFRYNRHCTSPRITKEYLMEAEKVFDKLQAAKNGDKKIRDELRDMLNMLVKWAPGSTTQRERYERLKRAQDLVWDIRPHSSIRKDPHPYYKITLKPDLFTFPPELDYYPPTKYPNQMKNQRGKFKNFGGVFLTEVTSAQGSKFPRIRGGTQPTWLSMMLKDRVKLSVKRVNEWKDLEELKRMMIVEEKLMKKLGVDDQGYLEEIDKRLQQVKAQHACRKYISNPTADSLDDAPE
;
A
#
# COMPACT_ATOMS: atom_id res chain seq x y z
N MET A 1 6.70 32.49 9.32
CA MET A 1 7.44 31.24 9.66
C MET A 1 8.81 31.29 9.00
N SER A 2 9.89 31.07 9.74
CA SER A 2 11.23 31.05 9.16
C SER A 2 11.40 29.85 8.22
N LEU A 3 11.96 30.08 7.03
CA LEU A 3 12.27 29.00 6.11
C LEU A 3 13.29 28.04 6.75
N PRO A 4 13.10 26.71 6.66
CA PRO A 4 14.09 25.73 7.08
C PRO A 4 15.45 26.02 6.46
N PHE A 5 16.52 25.82 7.22
CA PHE A 5 17.87 26.20 6.82
C PHE A 5 18.28 25.61 5.47
N TRP A 6 17.95 24.33 5.23
CA TRP A 6 18.26 23.62 3.98
C TRP A 6 17.46 24.10 2.76
N LYS A 7 16.41 24.93 2.93
CA LYS A 7 15.67 25.53 1.81
C LYS A 7 16.36 26.78 1.25
N ARG A 8 17.27 27.40 2.02
CA ARG A 8 18.07 28.54 1.54
C ARG A 8 19.08 28.06 0.51
N ALA A 9 19.15 28.73 -0.64
CA ALA A 9 19.99 28.28 -1.77
C ALA A 9 21.46 28.09 -1.36
N GLU A 10 21.99 29.02 -0.58
CA GLU A 10 23.36 29.03 -0.04
C GLU A 10 23.72 27.77 0.75
N HIS A 11 22.77 27.17 1.46
CA HIS A 11 23.02 26.00 2.31
C HIS A 11 22.51 24.70 1.70
N ARG A 12 21.50 24.80 0.83
CA ARG A 12 20.94 23.66 0.10
C ARG A 12 21.99 22.99 -0.77
N ILE A 13 22.75 23.78 -1.52
CA ILE A 13 23.75 23.27 -2.46
C ILE A 13 24.87 22.51 -1.73
N PRO A 14 25.53 23.07 -0.69
CA PRO A 14 26.52 22.34 0.10
C PRO A 14 25.97 21.06 0.74
N THR A 15 24.77 21.13 1.34
CA THR A 15 24.14 19.98 2.01
C THR A 15 23.86 18.85 1.03
N LEU A 16 23.28 19.16 -0.14
CA LEU A 16 23.02 18.18 -1.19
C LEU A 16 24.32 17.65 -1.81
N GLY A 17 25.33 18.50 -1.97
CA GLY A 17 26.66 18.12 -2.42
C GLY A 17 27.31 17.11 -1.48
N LEU A 18 27.33 17.40 -0.17
CA LEU A 18 27.84 16.50 0.85
C LEU A 18 27.05 15.17 0.89
N TYR A 19 25.72 15.24 0.89
CA TYR A 19 24.87 14.05 0.84
C TYR A 19 25.21 13.16 -0.38
N ARG A 20 25.29 13.74 -1.59
CA ARG A 20 25.64 13.00 -2.81
C ARG A 20 27.04 12.40 -2.73
N ARG A 21 28.02 13.14 -2.21
CA ARG A 21 29.40 12.65 -2.01
C ARG A 21 29.41 11.44 -1.07
N ILE A 22 28.73 11.52 0.08
CA ILE A 22 28.62 10.42 1.03
C ILE A 22 28.01 9.18 0.36
N LEU A 23 26.86 9.33 -0.33
CA LEU A 23 26.23 8.20 -1.01
C LEU A 23 27.16 7.58 -2.07
N LYS A 24 27.86 8.41 -2.85
CA LYS A 24 28.82 7.94 -3.86
C LYS A 24 29.98 7.17 -3.22
N THR A 25 30.51 7.63 -2.09
CA THR A 25 31.56 6.92 -1.34
C THR A 25 31.05 5.56 -0.84
N VAL A 26 29.84 5.50 -0.27
CA VAL A 26 29.23 4.24 0.17
C VAL A 26 29.03 3.26 -0.98
N GLN A 27 28.65 3.76 -2.16
CA GLN A 27 28.53 2.93 -3.37
C GLN A 27 29.87 2.32 -3.79
N GLN A 28 30.96 3.06 -3.59
CA GLN A 28 32.32 2.68 -3.96
C GLN A 28 33.04 1.83 -2.90
N LEU A 29 32.47 1.67 -1.70
CA LEU A 29 33.05 0.77 -0.70
C LEU A 29 33.21 -0.63 -1.28
N PRO A 30 34.40 -1.26 -1.15
CA PRO A 30 34.68 -2.50 -1.83
C PRO A 30 33.65 -3.54 -1.42
N VAL A 31 33.19 -4.30 -2.40
CA VAL A 31 32.18 -5.30 -2.12
C VAL A 31 32.75 -6.33 -1.15
N SER A 32 34.07 -6.53 -0.97
CA SER A 32 34.75 -7.34 0.08
C SER A 32 34.49 -6.95 1.54
N CYS A 33 33.95 -5.77 1.82
CA CYS A 33 33.34 -5.48 3.13
C CYS A 33 31.90 -6.07 3.24
N VAL A 34 31.42 -6.72 2.18
CA VAL A 34 30.03 -7.08 1.82
C VAL A 34 29.92 -8.33 0.85
N ASN A 35 30.97 -9.10 0.56
CA ASN A 35 31.06 -10.01 -0.61
C ASN A 35 31.10 -11.49 -0.19
N GLN A 36 30.65 -12.49 -0.95
CA GLN A 36 30.05 -12.55 -2.30
C GLN A 36 29.45 -13.98 -2.53
N PRO A 37 29.29 -14.46 -3.78
CA PRO A 37 28.05 -14.99 -4.32
C PRO A 37 27.74 -16.44 -3.87
N GLY A 38 26.56 -16.65 -3.31
CA GLY A 38 25.99 -18.00 -3.30
C GLY A 38 25.55 -18.37 -4.72
N LYS A 39 25.97 -19.53 -5.22
CA LYS A 39 25.39 -20.18 -6.42
C LYS A 39 23.87 -20.03 -6.39
N ARG A 40 23.25 -19.70 -7.52
CA ARG A 40 21.79 -19.69 -7.72
C ARG A 40 21.18 -20.90 -7.01
N ARG A 41 20.49 -20.69 -5.88
CA ARG A 41 19.80 -21.77 -5.19
C ARG A 41 18.61 -22.17 -6.06
N LYS A 42 18.59 -23.45 -6.44
CA LYS A 42 17.40 -24.17 -6.91
C LYS A 42 16.24 -23.97 -5.91
N PRO A 43 14.98 -24.00 -6.35
CA PRO A 43 13.83 -23.80 -5.48
C PRO A 43 13.81 -24.85 -4.37
N ILE A 44 13.62 -24.41 -3.12
CA ILE A 44 13.57 -25.26 -1.93
C ILE A 44 12.19 -25.94 -1.91
N GLN A 45 12.15 -27.18 -2.39
CA GLN A 45 11.14 -28.16 -1.97
C GLN A 45 11.76 -28.95 -0.82
N GLY A 46 11.21 -28.81 0.40
CA GLY A 46 11.64 -29.62 1.54
C GLY A 46 11.58 -28.88 2.86
N LYS A 47 10.56 -29.19 3.66
CA LYS A 47 10.53 -28.93 5.10
C LYS A 47 11.42 -29.96 5.79
N GLY A 48 12.31 -29.54 6.68
CA GLY A 48 12.97 -30.45 7.63
C GLY A 48 14.46 -30.18 7.83
N THR A 49 14.83 -29.98 9.10
CA THR A 49 16.18 -30.06 9.70
C THR A 49 17.28 -29.18 9.07
N GLY A 50 17.55 -28.03 9.69
CA GLY A 50 18.79 -27.29 9.48
C GLY A 50 19.98 -28.03 10.13
N PRO A 51 21.17 -28.05 9.50
CA PRO A 51 22.31 -28.81 10.00
C PRO A 51 23.03 -28.08 11.15
N PRO A 52 23.66 -28.82 12.08
CA PRO A 52 24.55 -28.24 13.08
C PRO A 52 25.92 -27.91 12.44
N GLY A 53 26.49 -26.75 12.77
CA GLY A 53 27.88 -26.42 12.42
C GLY A 53 28.12 -25.55 11.17
N SER A 54 27.24 -24.59 10.86
CA SER A 54 27.55 -23.57 9.84
C SER A 54 28.48 -22.49 10.40
N SER A 55 29.79 -22.64 10.18
CA SER A 55 30.77 -21.55 10.26
C SER A 55 30.33 -20.37 9.38
N ASP A 56 30.15 -19.21 10.02
CA ASP A 56 29.59 -17.96 9.48
C ASP A 56 29.96 -17.61 8.03
N PRO A 57 28.97 -17.12 7.28
CA PRO A 57 29.12 -15.79 6.71
C PRO A 57 28.07 -14.87 7.33
N LEU A 58 28.52 -13.88 8.10
CA LEU A 58 27.71 -12.73 8.48
C LEU A 58 26.90 -12.26 7.26
N PRO A 59 25.58 -12.07 7.39
CA PRO A 59 24.76 -11.72 6.25
C PRO A 59 25.26 -10.40 5.67
N ALA A 60 25.66 -10.45 4.40
CA ALA A 60 26.23 -9.34 3.66
C ALA A 60 25.51 -8.02 4.01
N ILE A 61 26.26 -7.06 4.55
CA ILE A 61 25.75 -5.71 4.85
C ILE A 61 25.25 -5.13 3.55
N LYS A 62 23.94 -5.22 3.29
CA LYS A 62 23.41 -4.73 2.02
C LYS A 62 23.61 -3.23 2.04
N ARG A 63 24.39 -2.69 1.10
CA ARG A 63 24.60 -1.23 0.91
C ARG A 63 23.30 -0.43 1.03
N SER A 64 22.18 -1.05 0.63
CA SER A 64 20.81 -0.54 0.82
C SER A 64 20.50 -0.08 2.24
N PHE A 65 21.00 -0.77 3.28
CA PHE A 65 20.82 -0.42 4.68
C PHE A 65 21.54 0.88 5.02
N LEU A 66 22.85 0.96 4.72
CA LEU A 66 23.65 2.16 4.95
C LEU A 66 23.04 3.36 4.20
N PHE A 67 22.61 3.15 2.96
CA PHE A 67 21.88 4.17 2.20
C PHE A 67 20.60 4.63 2.88
N ALA A 68 19.78 3.70 3.35
CA ALA A 68 18.53 4.01 4.05
C ALA A 68 18.81 4.78 5.35
N TRP A 69 19.84 4.39 6.10
CA TRP A 69 20.23 5.02 7.35
C TRP A 69 20.75 6.45 7.15
N ILE A 70 21.67 6.63 6.18
CA ILE A 70 22.18 7.97 5.82
C ILE A 70 21.01 8.86 5.39
N ARG A 71 20.11 8.35 4.56
CA ARG A 71 18.91 9.10 4.13
C ARG A 71 18.02 9.47 5.30
N ASP A 72 17.81 8.56 6.26
CA ASP A 72 17.02 8.85 7.46
C ASP A 72 17.67 9.92 8.32
N ARG A 73 19.00 9.91 8.51
CA ARG A 73 19.69 10.96 9.28
C ARG A 73 19.59 12.36 8.65
N PHE A 74 19.81 12.47 7.34
CA PHE A 74 19.62 13.73 6.63
C PHE A 74 18.14 14.18 6.68
N ARG A 75 17.20 13.24 6.55
CA ARG A 75 15.77 13.54 6.63
C ARG A 75 15.34 13.98 8.03
N TYR A 76 15.80 13.30 9.08
CA TYR A 76 15.47 13.62 10.47
C TYR A 76 15.84 15.07 10.83
N ASN A 77 16.95 15.54 10.27
CA ASN A 77 17.47 16.90 10.48
C ASN A 77 16.88 17.94 9.52
N ARG A 78 16.02 17.56 8.55
CA ARG A 78 15.38 18.50 7.62
C ARG A 78 14.53 19.56 8.34
N HIS A 79 13.99 19.26 9.50
CA HIS A 79 13.14 20.22 10.22
C HIS A 79 13.96 21.20 11.07
N CYS A 80 15.29 21.10 11.07
CA CYS A 80 16.14 22.04 11.78
C CYS A 80 16.11 23.42 11.13
N THR A 81 15.76 24.44 11.92
CA THR A 81 15.72 25.85 11.51
C THR A 81 16.94 26.63 12.00
N SER A 82 17.63 26.15 13.04
CA SER A 82 18.79 26.81 13.64
C SER A 82 20.03 26.67 12.76
N PRO A 83 20.64 27.78 12.29
CA PRO A 83 21.86 27.75 11.49
C PRO A 83 23.04 27.11 12.23
N ARG A 84 23.19 27.40 13.53
CA ARG A 84 24.27 26.87 14.36
C ARG A 84 24.20 25.35 14.46
N ILE A 85 23.04 24.82 14.82
CA ILE A 85 22.82 23.37 14.94
C ILE A 85 23.00 22.70 13.57
N THR A 86 22.52 23.33 12.49
CA THR A 86 22.70 22.74 11.16
C THR A 86 24.16 22.70 10.74
N LYS A 87 24.95 23.73 11.07
CA LYS A 87 26.40 23.73 10.86
C LYS A 87 27.07 22.58 11.63
N GLU A 88 26.69 22.35 12.88
CA GLU A 88 27.18 21.22 13.68
C GLU A 88 26.87 19.87 13.00
N TYR A 89 25.65 19.66 12.52
CA TYR A 89 25.30 18.45 11.77
C TYR A 89 26.07 18.28 10.46
N LEU A 90 26.38 19.38 9.76
CA LEU A 90 27.19 19.32 8.54
C LEU A 90 28.63 18.93 8.87
N MET A 91 29.23 19.49 9.93
CA MET A 91 30.57 19.09 10.40
C MET A 91 30.60 17.62 10.83
N GLU A 92 29.57 17.14 11.52
CA GLU A 92 29.44 15.72 11.84
C GLU A 92 29.36 14.85 10.58
N ALA A 93 28.58 15.27 9.58
CA ALA A 93 28.46 14.56 8.31
C ALA A 93 29.77 14.55 7.51
N GLU A 94 30.57 15.60 7.59
CA GLU A 94 31.93 15.65 7.02
C GLU A 94 32.87 14.67 7.72
N LYS A 95 32.88 14.63 9.06
CA LYS A 95 33.64 13.62 9.81
C LYS A 95 33.26 12.18 9.42
N VAL A 96 31.96 11.93 9.22
CA VAL A 96 31.48 10.63 8.74
C VAL A 96 31.95 10.36 7.32
N PHE A 97 31.94 11.37 6.45
CA PHE A 97 32.47 11.25 5.09
C PHE A 97 33.95 10.87 5.09
N ASP A 98 34.76 11.52 5.94
CA ASP A 98 36.20 11.24 6.05
C ASP A 98 36.45 9.82 6.55
N LYS A 99 35.69 9.36 7.57
CA LYS A 99 35.73 7.96 8.02
C LYS A 99 35.38 7.00 6.87
N LEU A 100 34.34 7.29 6.09
CA LEU A 100 33.96 6.46 4.95
C LEU A 100 35.02 6.46 3.84
N GLN A 101 35.71 7.57 3.62
CA GLN A 101 36.84 7.63 2.69
C GLN A 101 38.03 6.81 3.18
N ALA A 102 38.40 6.92 4.46
CA ALA A 102 39.47 6.12 5.03
C ALA A 102 39.15 4.62 4.98
N ALA A 103 37.89 4.25 5.28
CA ALA A 103 37.40 2.89 5.09
C ALA A 103 37.47 2.45 3.62
N LYS A 104 37.11 3.32 2.67
CA LYS A 104 37.27 3.05 1.23
C LYS A 104 38.74 2.79 0.88
N ASN A 105 39.66 3.58 1.42
CA ASN A 105 41.09 3.51 1.14
C ASN A 105 41.79 2.29 1.73
N GLY A 106 41.13 1.51 2.59
CA GLY A 106 41.72 0.27 3.13
C GLY A 106 41.96 0.26 4.63
N ASP A 107 41.61 1.33 5.35
CA ASP A 107 41.82 1.38 6.79
C ASP A 107 41.01 0.28 7.49
N LYS A 108 41.72 -0.71 8.05
CA LYS A 108 41.12 -1.88 8.70
C LYS A 108 40.36 -1.48 9.95
N LYS A 109 40.91 -0.56 10.76
CA LYS A 109 40.32 -0.16 12.05
C LYS A 109 38.94 0.46 11.85
N ILE A 110 38.81 1.35 10.87
CA ILE A 110 37.53 2.01 10.57
C ILE A 110 36.54 1.04 9.92
N ARG A 111 37.02 0.09 9.09
CA ARG A 111 36.16 -0.97 8.55
C ARG A 111 35.59 -1.85 9.64
N ASP A 112 36.40 -2.20 10.63
CA ASP A 112 35.96 -2.99 11.79
C ASP A 112 34.99 -2.18 12.66
N GLU A 113 35.26 -0.90 12.92
CA GLU A 113 34.30 -0.01 13.62
C GLU A 113 32.94 0.07 12.89
N LEU A 114 32.94 0.21 11.56
CA LEU A 114 31.73 0.20 10.75
C LEU A 114 31.01 -1.15 10.83
N ARG A 115 31.76 -2.26 10.82
CA ARG A 115 31.23 -3.61 10.97
C ARG A 115 30.60 -3.79 12.36
N ASP A 116 31.24 -3.30 13.41
CA ASP A 116 30.76 -3.41 14.79
C ASP A 116 29.51 -2.58 15.03
N MET A 117 29.46 -1.34 14.55
CA MET A 117 28.23 -0.54 14.60
C MET A 117 27.06 -1.23 13.91
N LEU A 118 27.31 -1.88 12.78
CA LEU A 118 26.29 -2.63 12.06
C LEU A 118 25.92 -3.91 12.79
N ASN A 119 26.89 -4.62 13.36
CA ASN A 119 26.65 -5.80 14.18
C ASN A 119 25.89 -5.45 15.46
N MET A 120 26.11 -4.30 16.08
CA MET A 120 25.30 -3.83 17.22
C MET A 120 23.85 -3.56 16.81
N LEU A 121 23.61 -3.12 15.58
CA LEU A 121 22.27 -2.90 15.05
C LEU A 121 21.57 -4.21 14.64
N VAL A 122 22.33 -5.26 14.35
CA VAL A 122 21.84 -6.56 13.86
C VAL A 122 21.74 -7.60 14.99
N LYS A 123 22.75 -7.69 15.85
CA LYS A 123 22.81 -8.63 16.98
C LYS A 123 21.88 -8.14 18.08
N TRP A 124 20.70 -8.74 18.07
CA TRP A 124 19.84 -8.83 19.22
C TRP A 124 20.58 -9.51 20.37
N ALA A 125 20.72 -8.82 21.50
CA ALA A 125 21.08 -9.48 22.75
C ALA A 125 19.76 -9.87 23.44
N PRO A 126 19.47 -11.18 23.61
CA PRO A 126 18.32 -11.65 24.37
C PRO A 126 18.39 -11.05 25.78
N GLY A 127 17.41 -10.22 26.13
CA GLY A 127 17.26 -9.69 27.49
C GLY A 127 17.83 -8.28 27.75
N SER A 128 18.54 -7.64 26.81
CA SER A 128 19.17 -6.32 27.10
C SER A 128 18.57 -5.11 26.38
N THR A 129 17.49 -5.27 25.60
CA THR A 129 17.04 -4.15 24.75
C THR A 129 15.57 -3.78 24.89
N THR A 130 15.39 -2.47 24.99
CA THR A 130 14.21 -1.65 24.71
C THR A 130 13.38 -2.08 23.51
N GLN A 131 13.85 -2.98 22.64
CA GLN A 131 13.09 -3.55 21.52
C GLN A 131 12.08 -4.63 21.94
N ARG A 132 12.37 -5.47 22.95
CA ARG A 132 11.38 -6.40 23.52
C ARG A 132 10.29 -5.60 24.25
N GLU A 133 10.70 -4.64 25.07
CA GLU A 133 9.77 -3.69 25.70
C GLU A 133 9.01 -2.86 24.66
N ARG A 134 9.65 -2.42 23.57
CA ARG A 134 9.02 -1.72 22.46
C ARG A 134 8.09 -2.65 21.68
N TYR A 135 8.41 -3.92 21.53
CA TYR A 135 7.52 -4.92 20.93
C TYR A 135 6.32 -5.20 21.82
N GLU A 136 6.52 -5.42 23.11
CA GLU A 136 5.46 -5.62 24.10
C GLU A 136 4.57 -4.37 24.20
N ARG A 137 5.16 -3.17 24.18
CA ARG A 137 4.45 -1.88 24.15
C ARG A 137 3.75 -1.62 22.81
N LEU A 138 4.34 -2.06 21.68
CA LEU A 138 3.84 -1.87 20.32
C LEU A 138 3.20 -3.15 19.75
N LYS A 139 2.76 -4.08 20.60
CA LYS A 139 2.13 -5.35 20.20
C LYS A 139 0.91 -5.15 19.27
N ARG A 140 0.30 -3.95 19.32
CA ARG A 140 -0.79 -3.51 18.44
C ARG A 140 -0.34 -2.73 17.19
N ALA A 141 0.91 -2.29 17.15
CA ALA A 141 1.51 -1.50 16.07
C ALA A 141 2.66 -2.28 15.43
N GLN A 142 2.35 -3.48 14.92
CA GLN A 142 3.29 -4.39 14.25
C GLN A 142 4.18 -3.68 13.23
N ASP A 143 3.62 -2.71 12.49
CA ASP A 143 4.35 -1.94 11.49
C ASP A 143 5.56 -1.18 12.05
N LEU A 144 5.52 -0.78 13.32
CA LEU A 144 6.61 -0.06 13.99
C LEU A 144 7.69 -0.98 14.55
N VAL A 145 7.40 -2.27 14.72
CA VAL A 145 8.37 -3.29 15.19
C VAL A 145 9.42 -3.53 14.12
N TRP A 146 8.99 -3.58 12.87
CA TRP A 146 9.86 -3.85 11.71
C TRP A 146 10.64 -2.62 11.23
N ASP A 147 10.42 -1.45 11.84
CA ASP A 147 11.11 -0.22 11.49
C ASP A 147 12.31 -0.02 12.42
N ILE A 148 13.51 -0.14 11.86
CA ILE A 148 14.75 0.02 12.64
C ILE A 148 15.04 1.48 13.01
N ARG A 149 14.27 2.44 12.46
CA ARG A 149 14.47 3.86 12.75
C ARG A 149 14.36 4.13 14.25
N PRO A 150 15.12 5.10 14.78
CA PRO A 150 14.96 5.52 16.16
C PRO A 150 13.55 6.09 16.36
N HIS A 151 12.97 5.88 17.55
CA HIS A 151 11.58 6.25 17.81
C HIS A 151 11.29 7.74 17.54
N SER A 152 12.27 8.62 17.79
CA SER A 152 12.18 10.04 17.46
C SER A 152 12.01 10.29 15.95
N SER A 153 12.68 9.52 15.09
CA SER A 153 12.55 9.63 13.62
C SER A 153 11.20 9.12 13.13
N ILE A 154 10.69 8.04 13.72
CA ILE A 154 9.34 7.55 13.43
C ILE A 154 8.30 8.59 13.83
N ARG A 155 8.44 9.20 15.01
CA ARG A 155 7.51 10.22 15.49
C ARG A 155 7.49 11.47 14.60
N LYS A 156 8.66 11.90 14.10
CA LYS A 156 8.75 13.04 13.17
C LYS A 156 8.20 12.71 11.79
N ASP A 157 8.51 11.53 11.26
CA ASP A 157 8.12 11.09 9.92
C ASP A 157 7.44 9.71 9.96
N PRO A 158 6.15 9.66 10.35
CA PRO A 158 5.44 8.39 10.58
C PRO A 158 5.04 7.65 9.30
N HIS A 159 5.17 8.30 8.13
CA HIS A 159 4.70 7.73 6.87
C HIS A 159 5.43 6.41 6.52
N PRO A 160 4.72 5.34 6.10
CA PRO A 160 5.32 4.02 5.83
C PRO A 160 6.42 4.02 4.77
N TYR A 161 6.32 4.88 3.75
CA TYR A 161 7.36 5.09 2.73
C TYR A 161 8.77 5.34 3.30
N TYR A 162 8.84 5.90 4.51
CA TYR A 162 10.08 6.26 5.17
C TYR A 162 10.67 5.19 6.09
N LYS A 163 9.93 4.10 6.27
CA LYS A 163 10.32 2.93 7.08
C LYS A 163 11.60 2.33 6.54
N ILE A 164 12.52 2.03 7.44
CA ILE A 164 13.66 1.18 7.10
C ILE A 164 13.32 -0.21 7.61
N THR A 165 12.86 -1.08 6.71
CA THR A 165 12.48 -2.45 7.05
C THR A 165 13.71 -3.25 7.43
N LEU A 166 13.71 -3.83 8.64
CA LEU A 166 14.66 -4.87 9.00
C LEU A 166 14.42 -6.08 8.08
N LYS A 167 15.48 -6.62 7.49
CA LYS A 167 15.34 -7.84 6.69
C LYS A 167 15.16 -9.04 7.64
N PRO A 168 14.17 -9.92 7.41
CA PRO A 168 13.94 -11.09 8.25
C PRO A 168 15.21 -11.96 8.37
N ASP A 169 15.97 -12.10 7.29
CA ASP A 169 17.21 -12.89 7.26
C ASP A 169 18.30 -12.41 8.23
N LEU A 170 18.22 -11.15 8.68
CA LEU A 170 19.20 -10.55 9.61
C LEU A 170 18.84 -10.79 11.07
N PHE A 171 17.68 -11.38 11.36
CA PHE A 171 17.14 -11.47 12.70
C PHE A 171 16.39 -12.80 12.90
N THR A 172 16.86 -13.60 13.84
CA THR A 172 16.08 -14.74 14.35
C THR A 172 15.14 -14.24 15.43
N PHE A 173 13.84 -14.19 15.15
CA PHE A 173 12.86 -13.99 16.20
C PHE A 173 12.89 -15.19 17.14
N PRO A 174 12.79 -14.97 18.47
CA PRO A 174 12.46 -16.04 19.39
C PRO A 174 11.25 -16.81 18.86
N PRO A 175 11.22 -18.15 18.96
CA PRO A 175 10.08 -18.94 18.50
C PRO A 175 8.77 -18.54 19.21
N GLU A 176 8.83 -17.95 20.40
CA GLU A 176 7.65 -17.38 21.09
C GLU A 176 7.10 -16.11 20.42
N LEU A 177 7.93 -15.46 19.59
CA LEU A 177 7.64 -14.23 18.84
C LEU A 177 7.48 -14.49 17.34
N ASP A 178 7.40 -15.76 16.92
CA ASP A 178 7.31 -16.21 15.53
C ASP A 178 5.95 -15.79 14.94
N TYR A 179 5.86 -14.51 14.60
CA TYR A 179 4.66 -13.90 14.06
C TYR A 179 4.70 -13.98 12.54
N TYR A 180 3.69 -14.63 11.99
CA TYR A 180 3.45 -14.74 10.57
C TYR A 180 3.62 -13.37 9.86
N PRO A 181 4.34 -13.31 8.73
CA PRO A 181 4.36 -12.10 7.93
C PRO A 181 2.93 -11.68 7.59
N PRO A 182 2.64 -10.36 7.48
CA PRO A 182 1.28 -9.82 7.28
C PRO A 182 0.60 -10.24 5.97
N THR A 183 1.23 -11.11 5.17
CA THR A 183 0.70 -11.67 3.94
C THR A 183 -0.21 -12.88 4.16
N LYS A 184 -0.19 -13.51 5.35
CA LYS A 184 -1.22 -14.49 5.71
C LYS A 184 -2.22 -13.82 6.64
N TYR A 185 -3.40 -13.53 6.09
CA TYR A 185 -4.58 -13.09 6.82
C TYR A 185 -4.65 -13.79 8.18
N PRO A 186 -4.72 -13.06 9.31
CA PRO A 186 -4.89 -13.71 10.59
C PRO A 186 -6.19 -14.50 10.53
N ASN A 187 -6.09 -15.81 10.76
CA ASN A 187 -7.25 -16.69 10.90
C ASN A 187 -8.25 -16.01 11.83
N GLN A 188 -9.46 -15.78 11.31
CA GLN A 188 -10.49 -14.99 11.95
C GLN A 188 -10.84 -15.60 13.31
N MET A 189 -10.29 -15.07 14.39
CA MET A 189 -10.68 -15.49 15.73
C MET A 189 -12.09 -14.96 16.02
N LYS A 190 -13.07 -15.86 15.95
CA LYS A 190 -14.43 -15.62 16.46
C LYS A 190 -14.35 -15.52 17.99
N ASN A 191 -14.99 -14.51 18.58
CA ASN A 191 -15.18 -14.50 20.03
C ASN A 191 -16.13 -15.65 20.42
N GLN A 192 -16.15 -16.04 21.70
CA GLN A 192 -17.05 -17.09 22.23
C GLN A 192 -18.55 -16.84 21.97
N ARG A 193 -18.94 -15.61 21.61
CA ARG A 193 -20.31 -15.24 21.17
C ARG A 193 -20.52 -15.23 19.65
N GLY A 194 -19.59 -15.79 18.86
CA GLY A 194 -19.67 -15.87 17.39
C GLY A 194 -19.48 -14.54 16.63
N LYS A 195 -19.40 -13.40 17.32
CA LYS A 195 -19.19 -12.09 16.67
C LYS A 195 -17.70 -11.85 16.40
N PHE A 196 -17.35 -11.55 15.14
CA PHE A 196 -15.99 -11.15 14.75
C PHE A 196 -15.58 -9.87 15.46
N LYS A 197 -14.41 -9.87 16.11
CA LYS A 197 -13.84 -8.66 16.73
C LYS A 197 -13.25 -7.81 15.60
N ASN A 198 -13.83 -6.63 15.35
CA ASN A 198 -13.40 -5.69 14.32
C ASN A 198 -12.07 -5.02 14.70
N PHE A 199 -10.97 -5.77 14.67
CA PHE A 199 -9.63 -5.19 14.66
C PHE A 199 -9.15 -5.12 13.21
N GLY A 200 -9.45 -4.01 12.52
CA GLY A 200 -8.79 -3.62 11.26
C GLY A 200 -8.81 -4.64 10.12
N GLY A 201 -9.66 -5.67 10.18
CA GLY A 201 -9.74 -6.72 9.19
C GLY A 201 -10.54 -6.29 7.97
N VAL A 202 -10.01 -6.62 6.80
CA VAL A 202 -10.70 -6.57 5.52
C VAL A 202 -11.69 -7.75 5.50
N PHE A 203 -13.00 -7.48 5.58
CA PHE A 203 -14.07 -8.49 5.61
C PHE A 203 -14.78 -8.59 4.27
N LEU A 204 -14.90 -9.77 3.67
CA LEU A 204 -15.83 -10.00 2.56
C LEU A 204 -17.24 -10.15 3.12
N THR A 205 -18.09 -9.16 2.86
CA THR A 205 -19.52 -9.15 3.25
C THR A 205 -20.34 -9.21 1.96
N GLU A 206 -21.20 -10.19 1.80
CA GLU A 206 -22.12 -10.20 0.67
C GLU A 206 -23.16 -9.08 0.84
N VAL A 207 -23.27 -8.19 -0.15
CA VAL A 207 -24.21 -7.06 -0.12
C VAL A 207 -25.19 -7.21 -1.26
N THR A 208 -26.47 -7.11 -0.92
CA THR A 208 -27.56 -7.05 -1.89
C THR A 208 -27.78 -5.60 -2.31
N SER A 209 -27.68 -5.32 -3.60
CA SER A 209 -28.03 -4.01 -4.16
C SER A 209 -29.54 -3.74 -4.05
N ALA A 210 -29.96 -2.48 -4.20
CA ALA A 210 -31.39 -2.12 -4.30
C ALA A 210 -32.11 -2.82 -5.47
N GLN A 211 -31.35 -3.43 -6.39
CA GLN A 211 -31.84 -4.16 -7.54
C GLN A 211 -31.88 -5.68 -7.31
N GLY A 212 -31.54 -6.16 -6.11
CA GLY A 212 -31.54 -7.59 -5.75
C GLY A 212 -30.27 -8.35 -6.10
N SER A 213 -29.36 -7.80 -6.91
CA SER A 213 -28.07 -8.43 -7.22
C SER A 213 -27.17 -8.50 -5.98
N LYS A 214 -26.60 -9.68 -5.71
CA LYS A 214 -25.64 -9.90 -4.61
C LYS A 214 -24.22 -9.76 -5.13
N PHE A 215 -23.34 -9.10 -4.39
CA PHE A 215 -21.91 -9.07 -4.69
C PHE A 215 -21.08 -9.03 -3.41
N PRO A 216 -19.88 -9.64 -3.40
CA PRO A 216 -18.99 -9.60 -2.26
C PRO A 216 -18.41 -8.19 -2.11
N ARG A 217 -18.72 -7.52 -1.00
CA ARG A 217 -18.18 -6.21 -0.62
C ARG A 217 -17.13 -6.38 0.46
N ILE A 218 -15.93 -5.90 0.17
CA ILE A 218 -14.87 -5.79 1.17
C ILE A 218 -15.18 -4.62 2.13
N ARG A 219 -15.48 -4.89 3.40
CA ARG A 219 -15.62 -3.89 4.49
C ARG A 219 -14.29 -3.79 5.25
N GLY A 220 -13.87 -2.57 5.60
CA GLY A 220 -12.65 -2.33 6.41
C GLY A 220 -11.39 -1.98 5.61
N GLY A 221 -11.41 -2.12 4.28
CA GLY A 221 -10.41 -1.53 3.37
C GLY A 221 -10.99 -0.35 2.59
N THR A 222 -10.15 0.60 2.18
CA THR A 222 -10.55 1.66 1.24
C THR A 222 -10.95 1.00 -0.08
N GLN A 223 -12.22 1.09 -0.46
CA GLN A 223 -12.68 0.60 -1.76
C GLN A 223 -11.87 1.28 -2.87
N PRO A 224 -11.29 0.53 -3.83
CA PRO A 224 -10.58 1.15 -4.93
C PRO A 224 -11.48 2.14 -5.67
N THR A 225 -10.98 3.35 -5.92
CA THR A 225 -11.77 4.45 -6.48
C THR A 225 -12.46 4.06 -7.80
N TRP A 226 -11.78 3.27 -8.64
CA TRP A 226 -12.32 2.79 -9.91
C TRP A 226 -13.58 1.92 -9.73
N LEU A 227 -13.62 1.05 -8.72
CA LEU A 227 -14.78 0.19 -8.44
C LEU A 227 -15.97 1.02 -7.93
N SER A 228 -15.70 2.03 -7.11
CA SER A 228 -16.71 3.01 -6.66
C SER A 228 -17.29 3.80 -7.83
N MET A 229 -16.42 4.21 -8.77
CA MET A 229 -16.84 4.91 -10.00
C MET A 229 -17.70 4.01 -10.89
N MET A 230 -17.29 2.76 -11.12
CA MET A 230 -18.08 1.79 -11.88
C MET A 230 -19.47 1.58 -11.30
N LEU A 231 -19.59 1.40 -9.98
CA LEU A 231 -20.90 1.27 -9.33
C LEU A 231 -21.73 2.55 -9.48
N LYS A 232 -21.12 3.73 -9.27
CA LYS A 232 -21.79 5.02 -9.41
C LYS A 232 -22.30 5.25 -10.83
N ASP A 233 -21.49 5.00 -11.84
CA ASP A 233 -21.86 5.16 -13.26
C ASP A 233 -22.95 4.16 -13.65
N ARG A 234 -22.89 2.94 -13.14
CA ARG A 234 -23.95 1.93 -13.31
C ARG A 234 -25.28 2.36 -12.68
N VAL A 235 -25.27 2.98 -11.50
CA VAL A 235 -26.47 3.54 -10.87
C VAL A 235 -27.00 4.71 -11.68
N LYS A 236 -26.14 5.65 -12.09
CA LYS A 236 -26.54 6.80 -12.93
C LYS A 236 -27.21 6.38 -14.23
N LEU A 237 -26.65 5.40 -14.95
CA LEU A 237 -27.26 4.87 -16.17
C LEU A 237 -28.61 4.22 -15.91
N SER A 238 -28.77 3.54 -14.76
CA SER A 238 -30.06 2.96 -14.36
C SER A 238 -31.10 4.03 -14.11
N VAL A 239 -30.74 5.08 -13.37
CA VAL A 239 -31.63 6.21 -13.07
C VAL A 239 -32.02 6.94 -14.35
N LYS A 240 -31.07 7.17 -15.27
CA LYS A 240 -31.35 7.79 -16.57
C LYS A 240 -32.43 7.06 -17.35
N ARG A 241 -32.37 5.72 -17.43
CA ARG A 241 -33.38 4.91 -18.14
C ARG A 241 -34.75 4.92 -17.45
N VAL A 242 -34.77 4.87 -16.12
CA VAL A 242 -36.03 4.94 -15.37
C VAL A 242 -36.69 6.30 -15.56
N ASN A 243 -35.91 7.38 -15.61
CA ASN A 243 -36.43 8.71 -15.90
C ASN A 243 -36.96 8.78 -17.34
N GLU A 244 -36.18 8.33 -18.34
CA GLU A 244 -36.63 8.27 -19.74
C GLU A 244 -37.94 7.49 -19.90
N TRP A 245 -38.08 6.37 -19.18
CA TRP A 245 -39.34 5.62 -19.15
C TRP A 245 -40.50 6.46 -18.58
N LYS A 246 -40.32 7.11 -17.42
CA LYS A 246 -41.35 7.97 -16.83
C LYS A 246 -41.74 9.12 -17.76
N ASP A 247 -40.76 9.75 -18.38
CA ASP A 247 -40.98 10.86 -19.31
C ASP A 247 -41.82 10.42 -20.52
N LEU A 248 -41.52 9.24 -21.09
CA LEU A 248 -42.31 8.66 -22.18
C LEU A 248 -43.73 8.27 -21.75
N GLU A 249 -43.93 7.79 -20.52
CA GLU A 249 -45.26 7.50 -19.98
C GLU A 249 -46.09 8.77 -19.79
N GLU A 250 -45.47 9.85 -19.33
CA GLU A 250 -46.11 11.15 -19.20
C GLU A 250 -46.46 11.75 -20.57
N LEU A 251 -45.53 11.69 -21.52
CA LEU A 251 -45.76 12.16 -22.88
C LEU A 251 -46.88 11.38 -23.57
N LYS A 252 -46.93 10.06 -23.41
CA LYS A 252 -48.05 9.24 -23.88
C LYS A 252 -49.39 9.71 -23.29
N ARG A 253 -49.44 10.03 -21.99
CA ARG A 253 -50.67 10.52 -21.35
C ARG A 253 -51.12 11.86 -21.93
N MET A 254 -50.17 12.78 -22.16
CA MET A 254 -50.47 14.08 -22.77
C MET A 254 -51.03 13.92 -24.18
N MET A 255 -50.41 13.06 -25.00
CA MET A 255 -50.88 12.83 -26.38
C MET A 255 -52.25 12.17 -26.45
N ILE A 256 -52.59 11.26 -25.53
CA ILE A 256 -53.95 10.70 -25.45
C ILE A 256 -54.99 11.81 -25.15
N VAL A 257 -54.63 12.80 -24.34
CA VAL A 257 -55.51 13.95 -24.04
C VAL A 257 -55.64 14.86 -25.27
N GLU A 258 -54.54 15.11 -25.96
CA GLU A 258 -54.48 15.90 -27.18
C GLU A 258 -55.29 15.27 -28.32
N GLU A 259 -55.13 13.96 -28.58
CA GLU A 259 -55.91 13.22 -29.58
C GLU A 259 -57.42 13.32 -29.30
N LYS A 260 -57.83 13.19 -28.03
CA LYS A 260 -59.22 13.38 -27.61
C LYS A 260 -59.72 14.80 -27.85
N LEU A 261 -58.85 15.80 -27.71
CA LEU A 261 -59.18 17.20 -27.96
C LEU A 261 -59.31 17.45 -29.47
N MET A 262 -58.35 17.01 -30.27
CA MET A 262 -58.35 17.16 -31.73
C MET A 262 -59.54 16.47 -32.38
N LYS A 263 -59.89 15.27 -31.89
CA LYS A 263 -61.10 14.56 -32.29
C LYS A 263 -62.39 15.35 -32.02
N LYS A 264 -62.46 16.10 -30.91
CA LYS A 264 -63.59 17.00 -30.63
C LYS A 264 -63.63 18.23 -31.54
N LEU A 265 -62.47 18.65 -32.05
CA LEU A 265 -62.33 19.76 -32.99
C LEU A 265 -62.53 19.32 -34.46
N GLY A 266 -62.73 18.02 -34.71
CA GLY A 266 -62.92 17.47 -36.07
C GLY A 266 -61.64 17.34 -36.88
N VAL A 267 -60.47 17.42 -36.25
CA VAL A 267 -59.16 17.19 -36.89
C VAL A 267 -58.73 15.75 -36.60
N ASP A 268 -58.48 14.97 -37.65
CA ASP A 268 -58.04 13.59 -37.54
C ASP A 268 -56.52 13.52 -37.73
N ASP A 269 -55.78 13.73 -36.63
CA ASP A 269 -54.32 13.66 -36.59
C ASP A 269 -53.91 12.37 -35.86
N GLN A 270 -53.54 11.34 -36.62
CA GLN A 270 -53.22 10.00 -36.13
C GLN A 270 -51.76 9.63 -36.45
N GLY A 271 -51.11 8.85 -35.58
CA GLY A 271 -49.83 8.17 -35.89
C GLY A 271 -48.71 8.34 -34.86
N TYR A 272 -48.68 9.44 -34.09
CA TYR A 272 -47.55 9.71 -33.19
C TYR A 272 -47.53 8.82 -31.93
N LEU A 273 -48.68 8.26 -31.53
CA LEU A 273 -48.75 7.35 -30.37
C LEU A 273 -48.01 6.03 -30.59
N GLU A 274 -47.99 5.52 -31.82
CA GLU A 274 -47.34 4.25 -32.15
C GLU A 274 -45.82 4.33 -31.98
N GLU A 275 -45.22 5.45 -32.35
CA GLU A 275 -43.78 5.67 -32.23
C GLU A 275 -43.34 5.72 -30.76
N ILE A 276 -44.14 6.38 -29.91
CA ILE A 276 -43.89 6.44 -28.46
C ILE A 276 -44.06 5.07 -27.82
N ASP A 277 -45.08 4.31 -28.21
CA ASP A 277 -45.29 2.97 -27.68
C ASP A 277 -44.16 2.02 -28.06
N LYS A 278 -43.69 2.09 -29.30
CA LYS A 278 -42.51 1.34 -29.76
C LYS A 278 -41.29 1.70 -28.92
N ARG A 279 -41.03 3.00 -28.68
CA ARG A 279 -39.89 3.44 -27.86
C ARG A 279 -40.02 3.01 -26.40
N LEU A 280 -41.22 3.12 -25.83
CA LEU A 280 -41.51 2.75 -24.46
C LEU A 280 -41.33 1.25 -24.22
N GLN A 281 -41.74 0.41 -25.19
CA GLN A 281 -41.46 -1.03 -25.17
C GLN A 281 -39.97 -1.34 -25.24
N GLN A 282 -39.21 -0.63 -26.09
CA GLN A 282 -37.75 -0.78 -26.16
C GLN A 282 -37.06 -0.45 -24.83
N VAL A 283 -37.43 0.66 -24.19
CA VAL A 283 -36.84 1.07 -22.89
C VAL A 283 -37.19 0.05 -21.79
N LYS A 284 -38.43 -0.47 -21.78
CA LYS A 284 -38.86 -1.54 -20.87
C LYS A 284 -38.06 -2.83 -21.09
N ALA A 285 -37.87 -3.25 -22.34
CA ALA A 285 -37.08 -4.43 -22.69
C ALA A 285 -35.60 -4.27 -22.26
N GLN A 286 -35.00 -3.11 -22.55
CA GLN A 286 -33.62 -2.79 -22.12
C GLN A 286 -33.46 -2.79 -20.59
N HIS A 287 -34.50 -2.38 -19.86
CA HIS A 287 -34.52 -2.46 -18.40
C HIS A 287 -34.66 -3.92 -17.91
N ALA A 288 -35.47 -4.75 -18.58
CA ALA A 288 -35.72 -6.15 -18.23
C ALA A 288 -34.52 -7.07 -18.49
N CYS A 289 -33.86 -6.97 -19.66
CA CYS A 289 -32.68 -7.80 -20.00
C CYS A 289 -31.53 -7.69 -18.97
N ARG A 290 -31.47 -6.56 -18.24
CA ARG A 290 -30.47 -6.34 -17.19
C ARG A 290 -30.62 -7.27 -15.98
N LYS A 291 -31.82 -7.79 -15.68
CA LYS A 291 -32.01 -8.75 -14.57
C LYS A 291 -31.30 -10.09 -14.83
N TYR A 292 -31.11 -10.45 -16.10
CA TYR A 292 -30.59 -11.78 -16.49
C TYR A 292 -29.07 -11.79 -16.68
N ILE A 293 -28.47 -10.71 -17.18
CA ILE A 293 -27.01 -10.63 -17.41
C ILE A 293 -26.20 -10.61 -16.08
N SER A 294 -26.84 -10.41 -14.92
CA SER A 294 -26.14 -10.39 -13.63
C SER A 294 -25.76 -11.76 -13.05
N ASN A 295 -26.19 -12.88 -13.65
CA ASN A 295 -25.72 -14.22 -13.28
C ASN A 295 -25.44 -15.01 -14.56
N PRO A 296 -24.25 -14.94 -15.17
CA PRO A 296 -23.78 -16.04 -15.97
C PRO A 296 -23.53 -17.20 -15.00
N THR A 297 -24.49 -18.11 -14.86
CA THR A 297 -24.18 -19.47 -14.44
C THR A 297 -23.15 -19.99 -15.45
N ALA A 298 -21.98 -20.35 -14.96
CA ALA A 298 -20.83 -20.77 -15.76
C ALA A 298 -21.09 -22.04 -16.60
N ASP A 299 -22.29 -22.63 -16.52
CA ASP A 299 -22.64 -23.93 -17.09
C ASP A 299 -23.35 -23.85 -18.45
N SER A 300 -23.26 -22.74 -19.20
CA SER A 300 -23.96 -22.59 -20.50
C SER A 300 -23.05 -22.27 -21.69
N LEU A 301 -21.76 -22.61 -21.60
CA LEU A 301 -20.79 -22.40 -22.68
C LEU A 301 -20.43 -23.67 -23.48
N ASP A 302 -21.02 -24.83 -23.17
CA ASP A 302 -20.65 -26.10 -23.82
C ASP A 302 -21.59 -26.60 -24.92
N ASP A 303 -22.72 -25.92 -25.19
CA ASP A 303 -23.63 -26.34 -26.28
C ASP A 303 -23.71 -25.27 -27.38
N ALA A 304 -22.71 -25.23 -28.24
CA ALA A 304 -22.86 -24.71 -29.60
C ALA A 304 -22.45 -25.82 -30.57
N PRO A 305 -23.37 -26.33 -31.43
CA PRO A 305 -23.01 -27.28 -32.47
C PRO A 305 -22.23 -26.57 -33.57
N GLU A 306 -21.23 -27.26 -34.13
CA GLU A 306 -20.46 -26.87 -35.31
C GLU A 306 -21.35 -26.66 -36.56
#